data_AF-A0A150HMB7-F1
#
_entry.id   AF-A0A150HMB7-F1
#
_cell.length_a   1.000
_cell.length_b   1.000
_cell.length_c   1.000
_cell.angle_alpha   90.00
_cell.angle_beta   90.00
_cell.angle_gamma   90.00
#
_symmetry.space_group_name_H-M   'P 1'
#
loop_
_entity.id
_entity.type
_entity.pdbx_description
1 polymer ?
#
loop_
_entity_poly.entity_id
_entity_poly.type
_entity_poly.pdbx_seq_one_letter_code
_entity_poly.pdbx_strand_id
1 'polypeptide(L)'
;MKLKGKGLYLLDEPEAALSPTMLMTILSVLDRLCQQQSQFIIATHSPILLAYSNAKIYQFSDTGIKEISYEETEHFLVTKDFLNNYQKRIQQLLEKE
;
A
#
# COMPACT_ATOMS: atom_id res chain seq x y z
N MET A 1 17.56 5.14 -5.16
CA MET A 1 17.82 3.69 -5.10
C MET A 1 18.03 3.17 -6.52
N LYS A 2 19.19 2.59 -6.86
CA LYS A 2 19.42 1.99 -8.19
C LYS A 2 18.97 0.54 -8.17
N LEU A 3 17.73 0.30 -8.57
CA LEU A 3 17.16 -1.04 -8.75
C LEU A 3 17.61 -1.63 -10.09
N LYS A 4 17.83 -2.95 -10.12
CA LYS A 4 18.21 -3.72 -11.33
C LYS A 4 17.30 -4.95 -11.48
N GLY A 5 17.20 -5.47 -12.70
CA GLY A 5 16.51 -6.74 -12.96
C GLY A 5 17.14 -7.93 -12.23
N LYS A 6 16.41 -9.04 -12.12
CA LYS A 6 16.83 -10.31 -11.48
C LYS A 6 17.21 -10.17 -10.00
N GLY A 7 16.60 -9.21 -9.29
CA GLY A 7 16.84 -8.96 -7.87
C GLY A 7 15.69 -9.41 -6.97
N LEU A 8 15.99 -9.71 -5.71
CA LEU A 8 15.00 -9.82 -4.64
C LEU A 8 15.14 -8.59 -3.75
N TYR A 9 14.05 -7.84 -3.59
CA TYR A 9 14.03 -6.60 -2.82
C TYR A 9 13.07 -6.73 -1.65
N LEU A 10 13.54 -6.34 -0.47
CA LEU A 10 12.73 -6.23 0.74
C LEU A 10 12.64 -4.74 1.06
N LEU A 11 11.42 -4.22 1.08
CA LEU A 11 11.14 -2.81 1.38
C LEU A 11 10.26 -2.75 2.61
N ASP A 12 10.65 -1.92 3.56
CA ASP A 12 9.89 -1.63 4.76
C ASP A 12 9.44 -0.18 4.69
N GLU A 13 8.12 0.03 4.65
CA GLU A 13 7.45 1.33 4.53
C GLU A 13 8.11 2.30 3.53
N PRO A 14 8.31 1.90 2.25
CA PRO A 14 8.95 2.76 1.26
C PRO A 14 8.22 4.09 1.02
N GLU A 15 6.96 4.21 1.45
CA GLU A 15 6.13 5.41 1.37
C GLU A 15 6.47 6.52 2.36
N ALA A 16 7.21 6.26 3.44
CA ALA A 16 7.36 7.19 4.56
C ALA A 16 7.87 8.60 4.17
N ALA A 17 8.65 8.70 3.08
CA ALA A 17 9.20 9.95 2.58
C ALA A 17 8.64 10.36 1.20
N LEU A 18 7.55 9.72 0.75
CA LEU A 18 7.07 9.87 -0.62
C LEU A 18 5.67 10.49 -0.70
N SER A 19 5.49 11.37 -1.69
CA SER A 19 4.17 11.88 -2.05
C SER A 19 3.34 10.80 -2.77
N PRO A 20 2.00 10.89 -2.74
CA PRO A 20 1.12 9.97 -3.49
C PRO A 20 1.50 9.81 -4.97
N THR A 21 1.90 10.89 -5.63
CA THR A 21 2.34 10.86 -7.04
C THR A 21 3.62 10.05 -7.24
N MET A 22 4.57 10.14 -6.31
CA MET A 22 5.77 9.32 -6.36
C MET A 22 5.46 7.84 -6.12
N LEU A 23 4.47 7.52 -5.28
CA LEU A 23 4.00 6.13 -5.11
C LEU A 23 3.40 5.55 -6.39
N MET A 24 2.59 6.33 -7.11
CA MET A 24 2.10 5.91 -8.44
C MET A 24 3.25 5.68 -9.43
N THR A 25 4.31 6.49 -9.36
CA THR A 25 5.52 6.28 -10.18
C THR A 25 6.25 5.00 -9.78
N ILE A 26 6.31 4.68 -8.48
CA ILE A 26 6.91 3.44 -7.98
C ILE A 26 6.17 2.22 -8.52
N LEU A 27 4.84 2.21 -8.59
CA LEU A 27 4.08 1.09 -9.16
C LEU A 27 4.56 0.74 -10.57
N SER A 28 4.77 1.73 -11.44
CA SER A 28 5.31 1.52 -12.79
C SER A 28 6.74 0.97 -12.79
N VAL A 29 7.55 1.38 -11.80
CA VAL A 29 8.93 0.88 -11.64
C VAL A 29 8.93 -0.58 -11.16
N LEU A 30 8.07 -0.92 -10.19
CA LEU A 30 7.90 -2.28 -9.69
C LEU A 30 7.47 -3.20 -10.83
N ASP A 31 6.46 -2.82 -11.60
CA ASP A 31 5.95 -3.61 -12.71
C ASP A 31 7.03 -3.94 -13.74
N ARG A 32 7.77 -2.92 -14.18
CA ARG A 32 8.90 -3.09 -15.11
C ARG A 32 9.97 -4.04 -14.55
N LEU A 33 10.28 -3.94 -13.25
CA LEU A 33 11.31 -4.78 -12.63
C LEU A 33 10.85 -6.22 -12.43
N CYS A 34 9.57 -6.43 -12.11
CA CYS A 34 8.95 -7.75 -12.07
C CYS A 34 9.02 -8.45 -13.43
N GLN A 35 8.73 -7.73 -14.52
CA GLN A 35 8.91 -8.24 -15.90
C GLN A 35 10.38 -8.61 -16.20
N GLN A 36 11.34 -7.97 -15.51
CA GLN A 36 12.76 -8.28 -15.58
C GLN A 36 13.20 -9.34 -14.54
N GLN A 37 12.30 -10.22 -14.13
CA GLN A 37 12.53 -11.32 -13.18
C GLN A 37 12.95 -10.84 -11.78
N SER A 38 12.56 -9.63 -11.38
CA SER A 38 12.73 -9.19 -10.00
C SER A 38 11.55 -9.60 -9.14
N GLN A 39 11.78 -9.73 -7.84
CA GLN A 39 10.77 -10.04 -6.83
C GLN A 39 10.82 -8.97 -5.74
N PHE A 40 9.65 -8.63 -5.22
CA PHE A 40 9.51 -7.63 -4.16
C PHE A 40 8.70 -8.21 -3.01
N ILE A 41 9.18 -7.98 -1.80
CA ILE A 41 8.45 -8.16 -0.54
C ILE A 41 8.38 -6.77 0.08
N ILE A 42 7.18 -6.25 0.25
CA ILE A 42 6.96 -4.87 0.70
C ILE A 42 6.05 -4.92 1.92
N ALA A 43 6.54 -4.42 3.05
CA ALA A 43 5.70 -4.02 4.17
C ALA A 43 5.24 -2.58 3.91
N THR A 44 3.92 -2.34 3.89
CA THR A 44 3.36 -1.04 3.54
C THR A 44 1.99 -0.85 4.18
N HIS A 45 1.73 0.40 4.56
CA HIS A 45 0.45 0.93 4.98
C HIS A 45 -0.21 1.79 3.88
N SER A 46 0.46 1.93 2.73
CA SER A 46 -0.03 2.73 1.62
C SER A 46 -1.12 2.00 0.83
N PRO A 47 -2.36 2.52 0.78
CA PRO A 47 -3.38 1.96 -0.11
C PRO A 47 -2.98 2.08 -1.60
N ILE A 48 -2.09 3.02 -1.95
CA ILE A 48 -1.61 3.17 -3.33
C ILE A 48 -0.67 2.02 -3.71
N LEU A 49 0.27 1.64 -2.85
CA LEU A 49 1.18 0.52 -3.14
C LEU A 49 0.43 -0.82 -3.09
N LEU A 50 -0.49 -0.98 -2.14
CA LEU A 50 -1.35 -2.18 -2.03
C LEU A 50 -2.22 -2.40 -3.28
N ALA A 51 -2.51 -1.36 -4.06
CA ALA A 51 -3.30 -1.46 -5.29
C ALA A 51 -2.55 -2.11 -6.48
N TYR A 52 -1.30 -2.56 -6.30
CA TYR A 52 -0.57 -3.24 -7.38
C TYR A 52 -1.25 -4.56 -7.77
N SER A 53 -1.80 -4.63 -8.99
CA SER A 53 -2.70 -5.71 -9.43
C SER A 53 -2.09 -7.12 -9.43
N ASN A 54 -0.76 -7.23 -9.53
CA ASN A 54 -0.07 -8.53 -9.57
C ASN A 54 0.51 -8.92 -8.18
N ALA A 55 0.22 -8.16 -7.13
CA ALA A 55 0.65 -8.49 -5.77
C ALA A 55 -0.24 -9.55 -5.14
N LYS A 56 0.36 -10.36 -4.27
CA LYS A 56 -0.37 -11.06 -3.21
C LYS A 56 -0.30 -10.20 -1.95
N ILE A 57 -1.43 -9.93 -1.33
CA ILE A 57 -1.50 -9.10 -0.12
C ILE A 57 -1.68 -10.01 1.08
N TYR A 58 -0.78 -9.90 2.04
CA TYR A 58 -0.87 -10.61 3.30
C TYR A 58 -1.15 -9.63 4.44
N GLN A 59 -2.22 -9.90 5.19
CA GLN A 59 -2.54 -9.17 6.40
C GLN A 59 -2.03 -9.95 7.62
N PHE A 60 -1.37 -9.22 8.52
CA PHE A 60 -0.92 -9.72 9.81
C PHE A 60 -1.97 -9.30 10.85
N SER A 61 -2.42 -10.25 11.67
CA SER A 61 -3.40 -10.02 12.72
C SER A 61 -3.08 -10.90 13.94
N ASP A 62 -3.77 -10.65 15.05
CA ASP A 62 -3.68 -11.49 16.26
C ASP A 62 -4.09 -12.95 16.01
N THR A 63 -4.86 -13.20 14.94
CA THR A 63 -5.29 -14.55 14.53
C THR A 63 -4.33 -15.25 13.56
N GLY A 64 -3.21 -14.59 13.22
CA GLY A 64 -2.20 -15.06 12.26
C GLY A 64 -2.17 -14.25 10.96
N ILE A 65 -1.49 -14.82 9.96
CA ILE A 65 -1.27 -14.20 8.64
C ILE A 65 -2.27 -14.78 7.64
N LYS A 66 -2.95 -13.93 6.88
CA LYS A 66 -3.92 -14.34 5.84
C LYS A 66 -3.69 -13.58 4.54
N GLU A 67 -3.83 -14.27 3.41
CA GLU A 67 -3.93 -13.62 2.10
C GLU A 67 -5.32 -13.01 1.96
N ILE A 68 -5.40 -11.73 1.58
CA ILE A 68 -6.65 -10.97 1.41
C ILE A 68 -6.65 -10.19 0.10
N SER A 69 -7.82 -9.80 -0.40
CA SER A 69 -7.92 -8.88 -1.52
C SER A 69 -7.62 -7.43 -1.11
N TYR A 70 -7.32 -6.58 -2.09
CA TYR A 70 -7.04 -5.16 -1.87
C TYR A 70 -8.22 -4.45 -1.18
N GLU A 71 -9.45 -4.72 -1.63
CA GLU A 71 -10.66 -4.11 -1.12
C GLU A 71 -11.03 -4.56 0.30
N GLU A 72 -10.46 -5.67 0.77
CA GLU A 72 -10.60 -6.14 2.16
C GLU A 72 -9.58 -5.50 3.11
N THR A 73 -8.54 -4.84 2.59
CA THR A 73 -7.52 -4.21 3.43
C THR A 73 -8.13 -3.07 4.25
N GLU A 74 -7.74 -2.99 5.53
CA GLU A 74 -8.13 -1.87 6.40
C GLU A 74 -7.74 -0.52 5.78
N HIS A 75 -6.53 -0.43 5.23
CA HIS A 75 -6.02 0.79 4.59
C HIS A 75 -6.91 1.25 3.44
N PHE A 76 -7.40 0.33 2.61
CA PHE A 76 -8.37 0.68 1.57
C PHE A 76 -9.69 1.17 2.17
N LEU A 77 -10.28 0.39 3.09
CA LEU A 77 -11.60 0.68 3.66
C LEU A 77 -11.62 2.03 4.40
N VAL A 78 -10.64 2.25 5.28
CA VAL A 78 -10.52 3.47 6.08
C VAL A 78 -10.23 4.68 5.21
N THR A 79 -9.34 4.55 4.23
CA THR A 79 -8.99 5.64 3.31
C THR A 79 -10.16 6.00 2.42
N LYS A 80 -10.85 5.01 1.84
CA LYS A 80 -12.04 5.21 0.99
C LYS A 80 -13.14 5.93 1.76
N ASP A 81 -13.44 5.49 2.98
CA ASP A 81 -14.45 6.14 3.81
C ASP A 81 -14.02 7.57 4.19
N PHE A 82 -12.73 7.78 4.51
CA PHE A 82 -12.21 9.13 4.78
C PHE A 82 -12.41 10.06 3.59
N LEU A 83 -11.93 9.68 2.40
CA LEU A 83 -11.98 10.53 1.21
C LEU A 83 -13.43 10.86 0.80
N ASN A 84 -14.36 9.91 0.96
CA ASN A 84 -15.76 10.11 0.61
C ASN A 84 -16.53 10.94 1.65
N ASN A 85 -16.14 10.87 2.93
CA ASN A 85 -16.91 11.42 4.05
C ASN A 85 -16.11 12.36 4.97
N TYR A 86 -15.00 12.95 4.50
CA TYR A 86 -14.01 13.61 5.37
C TYR A 86 -14.60 14.72 6.25
N GLN A 87 -15.51 15.55 5.71
CA GLN A 87 -16.10 16.66 6.47
C GLN A 87 -16.88 16.16 7.69
N LYS A 88 -17.76 15.16 7.48
CA LYS A 88 -18.55 14.56 8.55
C LYS A 88 -17.67 13.81 9.55
N ARG A 89 -16.68 13.05 9.07
CA ARG A 89 -15.71 12.36 9.93
C ARG A 89 -14.96 13.33 10.84
N ILE A 90 -14.43 14.42 10.27
CA ILE A 90 -13.71 15.44 11.05
C ILE A 90 -14.63 16.11 12.06
N GLN A 91 -15.85 16.48 11.67
CA GLN A 91 -16.84 17.05 12.59
C GLN A 91 -17.11 16.10 13.78
N GLN A 92 -17.42 14.83 13.53
CA GLN A 92 -17.70 13.84 14.58
C GLN A 92 -16.51 13.56 15.51
N LEU A 93 -15.28 13.64 14.99
CA LEU A 93 -14.07 13.46 15.78
C LEU A 93 -13.80 14.66 16.69
N LEU A 94 -14.09 15.87 16.22
CA LEU A 94 -13.85 17.12 16.95
C LEU A 94 -15.01 17.54 17.87
N GLU A 95 -16.24 17.05 17.65
CA GLU A 95 -17.40 17.26 18.54
C GLU A 95 -17.37 16.42 19.82
N LYS A 96 -16.40 15.51 19.96
CA LYS A 96 -16.22 14.67 21.15
C LYS A 96 -15.32 15.29 22.24
N GLU A 97 -15.04 16.59 22.15
CA GLU A 97 -14.50 17.43 23.23
C GLU A 97 -15.56 18.43 23.71
#